data_AF-A0A9P8VP34-F1
#
_entry.id   AF-A0A9P8VP34-F1
#
_cell.length_a   1.000
_cell.length_b   1.000
_cell.length_c   1.000
_cell.angle_alpha   90.00
_cell.angle_beta   90.00
_cell.angle_gamma   90.00
#
_symmetry.space_group_name_H-M   'P 1'
#
loop_
_entity.id
_entity.type
_entity.pdbx_description
1 polymer ?
#
loop_
_entity_poly.entity_id
_entity_poly.type
_entity_poly.pdbx_seq_one_letter_code
_entity_poly.pdbx_strand_id
1 'polypeptide(L)'
;MVGCSFEVMLAMASIFDIALERDMSPDQRRSLLRLEGQLRSKGLVPLSSGNGLENVPWIQMVTVLHCLATLIWMNRSVMGYDGTEGSHQALVNRGLEILDKIEICECPWPMFIIACEAKRDEQRGLILEIISRTRNKSGTGHLDVVHALIEAVWSFDELDVDLKSDYNVKLRRIIQTAHWIPPLA
;
A
#
# COMPACT_ATOMS: atom_id res chain seq x y z
N MET A 1 19.94 0.39 4.41
CA MET A 1 19.35 1.36 5.37
C MET A 1 17.85 1.18 5.29
N VAL A 2 17.17 0.80 6.37
CA VAL A 2 15.72 0.62 6.30
C VAL A 2 15.08 2.00 6.21
N GLY A 3 14.38 2.28 5.11
CA GLY A 3 13.91 3.64 4.76
C GLY A 3 12.72 4.15 5.57
N CYS A 4 12.36 3.54 6.70
CA CYS A 4 11.17 3.85 7.49
C CYS A 4 11.48 3.93 9.00
N SER A 5 10.65 4.67 9.75
CA SER A 5 10.68 4.66 11.22
C SER A 5 10.49 3.25 11.79
N PHE A 6 11.34 2.87 12.75
CA PHE A 6 11.29 1.59 13.44
C PHE A 6 9.94 1.35 14.14
N GLU A 7 9.36 2.38 14.75
CA GLU A 7 8.06 2.30 15.43
C GLU A 7 6.93 1.94 14.44
N VAL A 8 6.96 2.52 13.23
CA VAL A 8 5.98 2.22 12.19
C VAL A 8 6.13 0.79 11.72
N MET A 9 7.36 0.32 11.47
CA MET A 9 7.58 -1.07 11.08
C MET A 9 7.14 -2.07 12.14
N LEU A 10 7.39 -1.80 13.42
CA LEU A 10 6.90 -2.65 14.52
C LEU A 10 5.37 -2.69 14.58
N ALA A 11 4.72 -1.53 14.41
CA ALA A 11 3.26 -1.47 14.35
C ALA A 11 2.71 -2.25 13.16
N MET A 12 3.32 -2.11 11.98
CA MET A 12 2.96 -2.87 10.77
C MET A 12 3.11 -4.38 10.96
N ALA A 13 4.25 -4.84 11.47
CA ALA A 13 4.49 -6.25 11.73
C ALA A 13 3.45 -6.82 12.70
N SER A 14 3.19 -6.10 13.81
CA SER A 14 2.19 -6.50 14.80
C SER A 14 0.77 -6.57 14.20
N ILE A 15 0.43 -5.64 13.30
CA ILE A 15 -0.85 -5.64 12.58
C ILE A 15 -0.96 -6.88 11.70
N PHE A 16 0.09 -7.21 10.92
CA PHE A 16 0.06 -8.38 10.05
C PHE A 16 -0.04 -9.68 10.85
N ASP A 17 0.72 -9.81 11.94
CA ASP A 17 0.67 -10.99 12.80
C ASP A 17 -0.75 -11.21 13.33
N ILE A 18 -1.37 -10.15 13.87
CA ILE A 18 -2.75 -10.23 14.39
C ILE A 18 -3.77 -10.51 13.28
N ALA A 19 -3.65 -9.84 12.14
CA ALA A 19 -4.65 -9.90 11.07
C ALA A 19 -4.56 -11.18 10.22
N LEU A 20 -3.44 -11.92 10.28
CA LEU A 20 -3.29 -13.21 9.64
C LEU A 20 -3.83 -14.38 10.49
N GLU A 21 -4.17 -14.13 11.76
CA GLU A 21 -4.83 -15.11 12.61
C GLU A 21 -6.29 -15.33 12.17
N ARG A 22 -6.70 -16.60 12.07
CA ARG A 22 -8.05 -16.99 11.60
C ARG A 22 -9.16 -16.57 12.57
N ASP A 23 -8.88 -16.61 13.87
CA ASP A 23 -9.83 -16.32 14.94
C ASP A 23 -9.28 -15.22 15.86
N MET A 24 -9.64 -13.97 15.55
CA MET A 24 -9.16 -12.82 16.32
C MET A 24 -9.92 -12.68 17.65
N SER A 25 -9.19 -12.78 18.76
CA SER A 25 -9.74 -12.53 20.10
C SER A 25 -10.16 -11.05 20.28
N PRO A 26 -11.06 -10.76 21.22
CA PRO A 26 -11.42 -9.37 21.54
C PRO A 26 -10.22 -8.50 21.94
N ASP A 27 -9.21 -9.09 22.59
CA ASP A 27 -7.99 -8.39 23.00
C ASP A 27 -7.10 -8.03 21.81
N GLN A 28 -6.94 -8.97 20.88
CA GLN A 28 -6.25 -8.72 19.62
C GLN A 28 -6.97 -7.65 18.80
N ARG A 29 -8.30 -7.69 18.73
CA ARG A 29 -9.09 -6.65 18.04
C ARG A 29 -8.90 -5.27 18.67
N ARG A 30 -8.85 -5.18 20.00
CA ARG A 30 -8.53 -3.92 20.71
C ARG A 30 -7.12 -3.44 20.40
N SER A 31 -6.14 -4.35 20.40
CA SER A 31 -4.75 -4.02 20.05
C SER A 31 -4.64 -3.51 18.61
N LEU A 32 -5.35 -4.15 17.68
CA LEU A 32 -5.39 -3.78 16.27
C LEU A 32 -5.91 -2.35 16.08
N LEU A 33 -7.02 -1.99 16.71
CA LEU A 33 -7.59 -0.63 16.66
C LEU A 33 -6.64 0.41 17.28
N ARG A 34 -5.92 0.04 18.34
CA ARG A 34 -4.90 0.91 18.95
C ARG A 34 -3.74 1.16 17.98
N LEU A 35 -3.24 0.12 17.32
CA LEU A 35 -2.17 0.22 16.33
C LEU A 35 -2.63 1.01 15.10
N GLU A 36 -3.86 0.81 14.65
CA GLU A 36 -4.48 1.62 13.60
C GLU A 36 -4.48 3.11 13.96
N GLY A 37 -4.91 3.45 15.18
CA GLY A 37 -4.88 4.83 15.68
C GLY A 37 -3.48 5.45 15.70
N GLN A 38 -2.46 4.66 16.06
CA GLN A 38 -1.05 5.07 16.01
C GLN A 38 -0.56 5.31 14.58
N LEU A 39 -0.94 4.46 13.63
CA LEU A 39 -0.58 4.66 12.22
C LEU A 39 -1.29 5.87 11.63
N ARG A 40 -2.57 6.08 11.96
CA ARG A 40 -3.33 7.27 11.53
C ARG A 40 -2.70 8.56 12.04
N SER A 41 -2.31 8.59 13.32
CA SER A 41 -1.69 9.79 13.91
C SER A 41 -0.35 10.14 13.26
N LYS A 42 0.38 9.18 12.69
CA LYS A 42 1.64 9.44 11.96
C LYS A 42 1.42 9.66 10.46
N GLY A 43 0.55 8.88 9.84
CA GLY A 43 0.28 8.89 8.41
C GLY A 43 -0.54 10.10 7.94
N LEU A 44 -1.37 10.68 8.82
CA LEU A 44 -2.23 11.81 8.48
C LEU A 44 -1.64 13.17 8.88
N VAL A 45 -0.50 13.22 9.58
CA VAL A 45 0.19 14.47 9.92
C VAL A 45 0.55 15.24 8.65
N PRO A 46 0.19 16.53 8.51
CA PRO A 46 0.61 17.32 7.37
C PRO A 46 2.14 17.24 7.19
N LEU A 47 2.57 16.83 6.00
CA LEU A 47 4.00 16.69 5.71
C LEU A 47 4.69 18.05 5.59
N SER A 48 3.93 19.13 5.34
CA SER A 48 4.45 20.49 5.16
C SER A 48 3.57 21.53 5.84
N SER A 49 4.18 22.59 6.35
CA SER A 49 3.48 23.73 7.00
C SER A 49 3.25 24.94 6.07
N GLY A 50 3.58 24.86 4.76
CA GLY A 50 3.34 26.01 3.86
C GLY A 50 3.86 25.93 2.42
N ASN A 51 4.89 25.11 2.11
CA ASN A 51 5.60 25.21 0.82
C ASN A 51 5.57 23.92 -0.04
N GLY A 52 4.50 23.12 0.03
CA GLY A 52 4.41 21.86 -0.71
C GLY A 52 5.37 20.76 -0.20
N LEU A 53 5.36 19.59 -0.83
CA LEU A 53 6.12 18.40 -0.38
C LEU A 53 7.62 18.42 -0.75
N GLU A 54 8.10 19.46 -1.42
CA GLU A 54 9.45 19.53 -2.00
C GLU A 54 10.58 19.53 -0.96
N ASN A 55 10.33 20.05 0.24
CA ASN A 55 11.32 20.16 1.32
C ASN A 55 11.17 19.07 2.39
N VAL A 56 10.32 18.08 2.16
CA VAL A 56 10.03 17.02 3.13
C VAL A 56 11.15 15.98 3.07
N PRO A 57 11.78 15.61 4.20
CA PRO A 57 12.80 14.57 4.22
C PRO A 57 12.27 13.26 3.62
N TRP A 58 13.06 12.65 2.74
CA TRP A 58 12.79 11.34 2.12
C TRP A 58 12.24 10.30 3.10
N ILE A 59 12.92 10.14 4.24
CA ILE A 59 12.57 9.17 5.29
C ILE A 59 11.16 9.42 5.85
N GLN A 60 10.71 10.67 5.90
CA GLN A 60 9.40 11.05 6.39
C GLN A 60 8.32 10.68 5.37
N MET A 61 8.55 10.96 4.08
CA MET A 61 7.65 10.55 3.00
C MET A 61 7.49 9.03 2.97
N VAL A 62 8.60 8.29 3.02
CA VAL A 62 8.57 6.81 3.05
C VAL A 62 7.85 6.30 4.30
N THR A 63 8.08 6.91 5.45
CA THR A 63 7.37 6.54 6.69
C THR A 63 5.86 6.74 6.56
N VAL A 64 5.43 7.84 5.96
CA VAL A 64 4.00 8.07 5.71
C VAL A 64 3.44 7.08 4.69
N LEU A 65 4.18 6.76 3.61
CA LEU A 65 3.74 5.74 2.64
C LEU A 65 3.51 4.39 3.30
N HIS A 66 4.38 3.96 4.21
CA HIS A 66 4.22 2.73 4.98
C HIS A 66 2.96 2.76 5.87
N CYS A 67 2.71 3.87 6.57
CA CYS A 67 1.48 4.06 7.33
C CYS A 67 0.23 3.97 6.43
N LEU A 68 0.22 4.71 5.31
CA LEU A 68 -0.93 4.76 4.40
C LEU A 68 -1.22 3.41 3.77
N ALA A 69 -0.21 2.73 3.25
CA ALA A 69 -0.36 1.40 2.67
C ALA A 69 -0.90 0.39 3.68
N THR A 70 -0.45 0.44 4.93
CA THR A 70 -0.96 -0.43 5.99
C THR A 70 -2.42 -0.16 6.32
N LEU A 71 -2.81 1.10 6.43
CA LEU A 71 -4.20 1.48 6.66
C LEU A 71 -5.11 1.10 5.48
N ILE A 72 -4.64 1.29 4.25
CA ILE A 72 -5.35 0.87 3.02
C ILE A 72 -5.54 -0.65 3.02
N TRP A 73 -4.47 -1.40 3.26
CA TRP A 73 -4.54 -2.86 3.36
C TRP A 73 -5.48 -3.30 4.46
N MET A 74 -5.40 -2.73 5.68
CA MET A 74 -6.30 -3.07 6.79
C MET A 74 -7.77 -2.82 6.45
N ASN A 75 -8.07 -1.69 5.79
CA ASN A 75 -9.43 -1.36 5.37
C ASN A 75 -9.99 -2.49 4.49
N ARG A 76 -9.25 -2.91 3.46
CA ARG A 76 -9.69 -3.95 2.53
C ARG A 76 -9.69 -5.36 3.15
N SER A 77 -8.62 -5.69 3.86
CA SER A 77 -8.30 -7.05 4.29
C SER A 77 -8.94 -7.44 5.62
N VAL A 78 -9.24 -6.48 6.49
CA VAL A 78 -9.69 -6.74 7.86
C VAL A 78 -11.04 -6.09 8.13
N MET A 79 -11.25 -4.86 7.64
CA MET A 79 -12.48 -4.11 7.88
C MET A 79 -13.55 -4.36 6.82
N GLY A 80 -13.24 -5.12 5.77
CA GLY A 80 -14.18 -5.52 4.71
C GLY A 80 -14.57 -4.38 3.77
N TYR A 81 -13.71 -3.37 3.62
CA TYR A 81 -13.98 -2.24 2.73
C TYR A 81 -13.93 -2.68 1.26
N ASP A 82 -14.84 -2.15 0.45
CA ASP A 82 -14.83 -2.36 -1.02
C ASP A 82 -13.92 -1.35 -1.75
N GLY A 83 -13.38 -0.39 -1.00
CA GLY A 83 -12.49 0.66 -1.48
C GLY A 83 -13.25 1.81 -2.13
N THR A 84 -14.55 1.96 -1.92
CA THR A 84 -15.34 3.15 -2.33
C THR A 84 -15.54 4.13 -1.18
N GLU A 85 -15.21 3.72 0.05
CA GLU A 85 -15.39 4.52 1.24
C GLU A 85 -14.53 5.79 1.17
N GLY A 86 -15.13 6.95 1.44
CA GLY A 86 -14.44 8.24 1.32
C GLY A 86 -13.18 8.34 2.20
N SER A 87 -13.21 7.74 3.40
CA SER A 87 -12.05 7.68 4.30
C SER A 87 -10.91 6.82 3.75
N HIS A 88 -11.24 5.77 3.00
CA HIS A 88 -10.27 4.92 2.31
C HIS A 88 -9.69 5.66 1.10
N GLN A 89 -10.54 6.26 0.27
CA GLN A 89 -10.12 7.03 -0.91
C GLN A 89 -9.23 8.22 -0.53
N ALA A 90 -9.46 8.86 0.63
CA ALA A 90 -8.58 9.89 1.15
C ALA A 90 -7.15 9.38 1.44
N LEU A 91 -7.01 8.14 1.96
CA LEU A 91 -5.70 7.51 2.18
C LEU A 91 -5.00 7.21 0.85
N VAL A 92 -5.75 6.67 -0.13
CA VAL A 92 -5.24 6.34 -1.47
C VAL A 92 -4.76 7.60 -2.18
N ASN A 93 -5.59 8.65 -2.25
CA ASN A 93 -5.23 9.91 -2.91
C ASN A 93 -3.99 10.54 -2.28
N ARG A 94 -3.92 10.56 -0.94
CA ARG A 94 -2.73 11.05 -0.23
C ARG A 94 -1.49 10.21 -0.53
N GLY A 95 -1.64 8.89 -0.66
CA GLY A 95 -0.56 7.99 -1.05
C GLY A 95 -0.04 8.33 -2.45
N LEU A 96 -0.95 8.52 -3.41
CA LEU A 96 -0.62 8.93 -4.79
C LEU A 96 0.07 10.29 -4.83
N GLU A 97 -0.40 11.28 -4.08
CA GLU A 97 0.24 12.60 -3.97
C GLU A 97 1.69 12.51 -3.49
N ILE A 98 1.97 11.66 -2.49
CA ILE A 98 3.32 11.47 -1.98
C ILE A 98 4.18 10.71 -2.99
N LEU A 99 3.64 9.67 -3.64
CA LEU A 99 4.34 8.92 -4.67
C LEU A 99 4.66 9.78 -5.92
N ASP A 100 3.83 10.76 -6.26
CA ASP A 100 4.14 11.70 -7.35
C ASP A 100 5.40 12.53 -7.06
N LYS A 101 5.59 12.92 -5.78
CA LYS A 101 6.70 13.79 -5.34
C LYS A 101 7.97 13.02 -5.03
N ILE A 102 7.88 11.72 -4.85
CA ILE A 102 9.01 10.90 -4.49
C ILE A 102 9.88 10.63 -5.74
N GLU A 103 11.17 10.99 -5.68
CA GLU A 103 12.03 10.93 -6.86
C GLU A 103 12.35 9.49 -7.30
N ILE A 104 12.61 8.60 -6.33
CA ILE A 104 12.97 7.18 -6.56
C ILE A 104 12.27 6.30 -5.50
N CYS A 105 11.06 5.80 -5.75
CA CYS A 105 10.37 4.97 -4.77
C CYS A 105 10.90 3.52 -4.70
N GLU A 106 11.93 3.27 -3.89
CA GLU A 106 12.43 1.91 -3.61
C GLU A 106 11.62 1.18 -2.51
N CYS A 107 10.33 1.47 -2.39
CA CYS A 107 9.44 0.86 -1.39
C CYS A 107 8.37 0.00 -2.11
N PRO A 108 8.73 -1.24 -2.53
CA PRO A 108 7.85 -2.13 -3.28
C PRO A 108 6.47 -2.32 -2.67
N TRP A 109 6.43 -2.59 -1.36
CA TRP A 109 5.20 -2.96 -0.69
C TRP A 109 4.22 -1.79 -0.56
N PRO A 110 4.62 -0.58 -0.08
CA PRO A 110 3.72 0.56 -0.10
C PRO A 110 3.25 0.95 -1.49
N MET A 111 4.15 0.94 -2.49
CA MET A 111 3.81 1.23 -3.88
C MET A 111 2.76 0.25 -4.39
N PHE A 112 2.99 -1.05 -4.19
CA PHE A 112 2.07 -2.11 -4.62
C PHE A 112 0.67 -1.91 -4.04
N ILE A 113 0.54 -1.74 -2.73
CA ILE A 113 -0.78 -1.62 -2.07
C ILE A 113 -1.52 -0.35 -2.53
N ILE A 114 -0.84 0.79 -2.62
CA ILE A 114 -1.47 2.05 -3.07
C ILE A 114 -1.89 1.94 -4.54
N ALA A 115 -1.04 1.36 -5.39
CA ALA A 115 -1.32 1.16 -6.81
C ALA A 115 -2.49 0.21 -7.07
N CYS A 116 -2.68 -0.83 -6.24
CA CYS A 116 -3.83 -1.73 -6.34
C CYS A 116 -5.16 -0.99 -6.23
N GLU A 117 -5.20 0.14 -5.54
CA GLU A 117 -6.40 0.96 -5.36
C GLU A 117 -6.57 2.07 -6.42
N ALA A 118 -5.69 2.13 -7.42
CA ALA A 118 -5.82 3.04 -8.56
C ALA A 118 -6.95 2.58 -9.49
N LYS A 119 -8.17 3.06 -9.24
CA LYS A 119 -9.39 2.68 -9.97
C LYS A 119 -9.62 3.50 -11.25
N ARG A 120 -9.00 4.67 -11.38
CA ARG A 120 -9.15 5.56 -12.54
C ARG A 120 -7.91 5.53 -13.43
N ASP A 121 -8.11 5.66 -14.74
CA ASP A 121 -7.01 5.66 -15.72
C ASP A 121 -5.95 6.72 -15.42
N GLU A 122 -6.35 7.89 -14.94
CA GLU A 122 -5.42 8.95 -14.51
C GLU A 122 -4.49 8.47 -13.37
N GLN A 123 -5.04 7.75 -12.39
CA GLN A 123 -4.28 7.22 -11.26
C GLN A 123 -3.35 6.10 -11.70
N ARG A 124 -3.83 5.23 -12.59
CA ARG A 124 -3.02 4.14 -13.17
C ARG A 124 -1.86 4.70 -14.00
N GLY A 125 -2.13 5.70 -14.84
CA GLY A 125 -1.12 6.43 -15.61
C GLY A 125 -0.05 7.06 -14.73
N LEU A 126 -0.45 7.72 -13.64
CA LEU A 126 0.47 8.27 -12.65
C LEU A 126 1.38 7.19 -12.04
N ILE A 127 0.82 6.05 -11.63
CA ILE A 127 1.60 4.92 -11.09
C ILE A 127 2.61 4.39 -12.11
N LEU A 128 2.20 4.21 -13.37
CA LEU A 128 3.08 3.74 -14.44
C LEU A 128 4.23 4.73 -14.71
N GLU A 129 3.95 6.03 -14.68
CA GLU A 129 4.97 7.08 -14.78
C GLU A 129 5.98 7.00 -13.63
N ILE A 130 5.51 6.83 -12.40
CA ILE A 130 6.35 6.71 -11.20
C ILE A 130 7.25 5.47 -11.27
N ILE A 131 6.70 4.33 -11.70
CA ILE A 131 7.47 3.08 -11.89
C ILE A 131 8.55 3.30 -12.95
N SER A 132 8.19 3.87 -14.10
CA SER A 132 9.13 4.16 -15.20
C SER A 132 10.26 5.08 -14.76
N ARG A 133 9.92 6.19 -14.08
CA ARG A 133 10.90 7.15 -13.53
C ARG A 133 11.82 6.50 -12.51
N THR A 134 11.28 5.69 -11.59
CA THR A 134 12.05 5.01 -10.56
C THR A 134 13.01 4.00 -11.21
N ARG A 135 12.52 3.18 -12.14
CA ARG A 135 13.31 2.17 -12.86
C ARG A 135 14.52 2.79 -13.57
N ASN A 136 14.31 3.90 -14.27
CA ASN A 136 15.37 4.60 -15.00
C ASN A 136 16.48 5.14 -14.08
N LYS A 137 16.17 5.41 -12.80
CA LYS A 137 17.11 5.97 -11.83
C LYS A 137 17.75 4.94 -10.91
N SER A 138 17.01 3.90 -10.49
CA SER A 138 17.51 2.88 -9.55
C SER A 138 18.22 1.72 -10.26
N GLY A 139 17.82 1.38 -11.50
CA GLY A 139 18.34 0.19 -12.20
C GLY A 139 17.96 -1.14 -11.53
N THR A 140 16.96 -1.16 -10.65
CA THR A 140 16.62 -2.31 -9.80
C THR A 140 15.52 -3.19 -10.40
N GLY A 141 15.77 -4.51 -10.51
CA GLY A 141 14.80 -5.46 -11.10
C GLY A 141 13.55 -5.76 -10.26
N HIS A 142 13.55 -5.43 -8.97
CA HIS A 142 12.36 -5.63 -8.10
C HIS A 142 11.14 -4.79 -8.53
N LEU A 143 11.35 -3.67 -9.24
CA LEU A 143 10.26 -2.84 -9.75
C LEU A 143 9.54 -3.51 -10.91
N ASP A 144 10.24 -4.35 -11.70
CA ASP A 144 9.62 -5.10 -12.79
C ASP A 144 8.62 -6.13 -12.22
N VAL A 145 8.95 -6.74 -11.09
CA VAL A 145 8.04 -7.64 -10.35
C VAL A 145 6.83 -6.88 -9.80
N VAL A 146 7.05 -5.73 -9.16
CA VAL A 146 5.96 -4.91 -8.60
C VAL A 146 5.02 -4.45 -9.69
N HIS A 147 5.57 -3.95 -10.80
CA HIS A 147 4.82 -3.50 -11.95
C HIS A 147 3.90 -4.59 -12.49
N ALA A 148 4.45 -5.79 -12.74
CA ALA A 148 3.67 -6.89 -13.28
C ALA A 148 2.59 -7.39 -12.31
N LEU A 149 2.83 -7.33 -11.00
CA LEU A 149 1.80 -7.64 -9.99
C LEU A 149 0.67 -6.60 -9.98
N ILE A 150 0.99 -5.32 -10.14
CA ILE A 150 0.00 -4.24 -10.22
C ILE A 150 -0.90 -4.42 -11.45
N GLU A 151 -0.32 -4.65 -12.62
CA GLU A 151 -1.08 -4.88 -13.85
C GLU A 151 -1.99 -6.12 -13.74
N ALA A 152 -1.51 -7.18 -13.08
CA ALA A 152 -2.32 -8.37 -12.82
C ALA A 152 -3.51 -8.08 -11.88
N VAL A 153 -3.34 -7.22 -10.87
CA VAL A 153 -4.46 -6.77 -10.01
C VAL A 153 -5.47 -5.95 -10.81
N TRP A 154 -5.03 -4.99 -11.61
CA TRP A 154 -5.93 -4.18 -12.43
C TRP A 154 -6.70 -5.03 -13.44
N SER A 155 -6.02 -5.98 -14.08
CA SER A 155 -6.65 -6.92 -15.00
C SER A 155 -7.66 -7.84 -14.29
N PHE A 156 -7.33 -8.31 -13.08
CA PHE A 156 -8.25 -9.12 -12.29
C PHE A 156 -9.50 -8.32 -11.91
N ASP A 157 -9.36 -7.07 -11.49
CA ASP A 157 -10.48 -6.20 -11.09
C ASP A 157 -11.39 -5.85 -12.27
N GLU A 158 -10.87 -5.76 -13.49
CA GLU A 158 -11.68 -5.58 -14.71
C GLU A 158 -12.48 -6.84 -15.08
N LEU A 159 -11.96 -8.02 -14.74
CA LEU A 159 -12.63 -9.31 -14.99
C LEU A 159 -13.62 -9.68 -13.88
N ASP A 160 -13.37 -9.28 -12.63
CA ASP A 160 -14.24 -9.49 -11.47
C ASP A 160 -15.27 -8.36 -11.34
N VAL A 161 -16.18 -8.29 -12.33
CA VAL A 161 -17.23 -7.25 -12.47
C VAL A 161 -18.13 -7.13 -11.22
N ASP A 162 -18.14 -8.15 -10.36
CA ASP A 162 -18.96 -8.21 -9.15
C ASP A 162 -18.22 -7.82 -7.86
N LEU A 163 -16.88 -7.63 -7.86
CA LEU A 163 -16.07 -7.22 -6.69
C LEU A 163 -16.33 -8.05 -5.40
N LYS A 164 -16.79 -9.30 -5.55
CA LYS A 164 -17.20 -10.15 -4.41
C LYS A 164 -16.05 -10.97 -3.83
N SER A 165 -14.87 -10.95 -4.47
CA SER A 165 -13.73 -11.70 -3.97
C SER A 165 -13.10 -11.01 -2.75
N ASP A 166 -12.88 -11.80 -1.68
CA ASP A 166 -12.13 -11.35 -0.52
C ASP A 166 -10.76 -10.79 -0.96
N TYR A 167 -10.40 -9.60 -0.49
CA TYR A 167 -9.21 -8.89 -0.95
C TYR A 167 -7.92 -9.69 -0.73
N ASN A 168 -7.80 -10.41 0.39
CA ASN A 168 -6.63 -11.25 0.64
C ASN A 168 -6.61 -12.47 -0.28
N VAL A 169 -7.77 -13.07 -0.56
CA VAL A 169 -7.88 -14.17 -1.53
C VAL A 169 -7.48 -13.71 -2.92
N LYS A 170 -7.94 -12.53 -3.35
CA LYS A 170 -7.54 -11.91 -4.63
C LYS A 170 -6.03 -11.73 -4.72
N LEU A 171 -5.44 -11.00 -3.75
CA LEU A 171 -3.99 -10.74 -3.76
C LEU A 171 -3.19 -12.04 -3.73
N ARG A 172 -3.58 -13.01 -2.89
CA ARG A 172 -2.90 -14.31 -2.80
C ARG A 172 -2.94 -15.05 -4.14
N ARG A 173 -4.10 -15.08 -4.80
CA ARG A 173 -4.25 -15.74 -6.10
C ARG A 173 -3.34 -15.12 -7.14
N ILE A 174 -3.32 -13.79 -7.23
CA ILE A 174 -2.47 -13.06 -8.19
C ILE A 174 -0.99 -13.36 -7.94
N ILE A 175 -0.56 -13.29 -6.68
CA ILE A 175 0.81 -13.58 -6.26
C ILE A 175 1.19 -15.03 -6.60
N GLN A 176 0.29 -16.00 -6.37
CA GLN A 176 0.53 -17.41 -6.70
C GLN A 176 0.58 -17.69 -8.21
N THR A 177 -0.12 -16.89 -9.02
CA THR A 177 -0.12 -17.04 -10.49
C THR A 177 1.04 -16.33 -11.18
N ALA A 178 1.79 -15.48 -10.46
CA ALA A 178 2.95 -14.80 -11.00
C ALA A 178 4.04 -15.83 -11.36
N HIS A 179 4.38 -15.95 -12.65
CA HIS A 179 5.28 -16.98 -13.17
C HIS A 179 6.70 -16.99 -12.58
N TRP A 180 7.12 -15.90 -11.94
CA TRP A 180 8.43 -15.75 -11.28
C TRP A 180 8.40 -15.99 -9.76
N ILE A 181 7.21 -16.22 -9.18
CA ILE A 181 7.07 -16.63 -7.79
C ILE A 181 7.04 -18.17 -7.78
N PRO A 182 7.94 -18.84 -7.04
CA PRO A 182 7.88 -20.30 -6.92
C PRO A 182 6.48 -20.69 -6.44
N PRO A 183 5.86 -21.75 -6.99
CA PRO A 183 4.55 -22.19 -6.55
C PRO A 183 4.62 -22.50 -5.04
N LEU A 184 4.03 -21.63 -4.22
CA LEU A 184 3.86 -21.86 -2.80
C LEU A 184 2.68 -22.83 -2.66
N ALA A 185 3.03 -24.11 -2.54
CA ALA A 185 2.12 -25.22 -2.28
C ALA A 185 1.43 -25.10 -0.92
#